data_AF-A0A645BBI0-F1
#
_entry.id   AF-A0A645BBI0-F1
#
_cell.length_a   1.000
_cell.length_b   1.000
_cell.length_c   1.000
_cell.angle_alpha   90.00
_cell.angle_beta   90.00
_cell.angle_gamma   90.00
#
_symmetry.space_group_name_H-M   'P 1'
#
loop_
_entity.id
_entity.type
_entity.pdbx_description
1 polymer ?
#
loop_
_entity_poly.entity_id
_entity_poly.type
_entity_poly.pdbx_seq_one_letter_code
_entity_poly.pdbx_strand_id
1 'polypeptide(L)'
;MNKIKNAIKRIAGKIKCDIVIVPQDKHLSENQSKGYRCGDNGIFKGMPLTKEQQELSAIARDIYSFYPYDGKYILDEARLIICQSNAKSAKLREKYEVAEINPLGDWTGGTNVDTGATNRKLGSDMADSVTGGGLHGKDLSKADVSVNIYAFLKAQRTGKSVSLCCAIGDDTIDGVPYSEIVKQAKEYIDSIGGFEKFAEWGLF
;
A
#
# COMPACT_ATOMS: atom_id res chain seq x y z
N MET A 1 12.97 16.64 12.39
CA MET A 1 13.33 15.52 13.29
C MET A 1 12.22 15.19 14.32
N ASN A 2 11.72 16.15 15.12
CA ASN A 2 10.72 15.86 16.17
C ASN A 2 9.41 15.22 15.66
N LYS A 3 8.89 15.67 14.50
CA LYS A 3 7.69 15.07 13.89
C LYS A 3 7.85 13.57 13.62
N ILE A 4 9.01 13.16 13.08
CA ILE A 4 9.32 11.76 12.77
C ILE A 4 9.44 10.94 14.05
N LYS A 5 10.19 11.45 15.04
CA LYS A 5 10.30 10.78 16.36
C LYS A 5 8.93 10.60 17.04
N ASN A 6 8.07 11.62 16.95
CA ASN A 6 6.71 11.55 17.49
C ASN A 6 5.85 10.53 16.74
N ALA A 7 5.95 10.47 15.41
CA ALA A 7 5.24 9.47 14.61
C ALA A 7 5.71 8.04 14.96
N ILE A 8 7.02 7.81 15.05
CA ILE A 8 7.57 6.52 15.46
C ILE A 8 7.06 6.13 16.85
N LYS A 9 7.11 7.06 17.82
CA LYS A 9 6.62 6.81 19.18
C LYS A 9 5.13 6.46 19.22
N ARG A 10 4.33 7.11 18.37
CA ARG A 10 2.89 6.87 18.27
C ARG A 10 2.57 5.51 17.65
N ILE A 11 3.30 5.10 16.62
CA ILE A 11 3.02 3.88 15.84
C ILE A 11 3.67 2.65 16.48
N ALA A 12 4.96 2.72 16.81
CA ALA A 12 5.76 1.59 17.27
C ALA A 12 6.04 1.61 18.79
N GLY A 13 5.57 2.63 19.50
CA GLY A 13 5.84 2.80 20.93
C GLY A 13 7.27 3.26 21.21
N LYS A 14 7.77 2.94 22.41
CA LYS A 14 9.10 3.37 22.86
C LYS A 14 10.19 2.46 22.29
N ILE A 15 10.63 2.75 21.07
CA ILE A 15 11.75 2.05 20.41
C ILE A 15 12.97 2.97 20.25
N LYS A 16 14.16 2.37 20.13
CA LYS A 16 15.38 3.10 19.76
C LYS A 16 15.28 3.47 18.28
N CYS A 17 15.35 4.76 17.96
CA CYS A 17 15.36 5.25 16.59
C CYS A 17 16.79 5.54 16.14
N ASP A 18 17.14 5.08 14.94
CA ASP A 18 18.28 5.58 14.17
C ASP A 18 17.75 6.28 12.92
N ILE A 19 18.00 7.59 12.79
CA ILE A 19 17.35 8.43 11.77
C ILE A 19 18.41 9.25 11.05
N VAL A 20 18.59 8.97 9.76
CA VAL A 20 19.42 9.73 8.83
C VAL A 20 18.52 10.28 7.74
N ILE A 21 18.55 11.60 7.56
CA ILE A 21 17.80 12.30 6.51
C ILE A 21 18.79 13.16 5.75
N VAL A 22 18.85 12.97 4.44
CA VAL A 22 19.73 13.72 3.55
C VAL A 22 18.89 14.50 2.53
N PRO A 23 19.38 15.63 2.01
CA PRO A 23 18.74 16.32 0.91
C PRO A 23 18.60 15.41 -0.33
N GLN A 24 17.55 15.64 -1.12
CA GLN A 24 17.46 15.04 -2.45
C GLN A 24 18.61 15.57 -3.33
N ASP A 25 19.05 14.76 -4.29
CA ASP A 25 20.02 15.17 -5.30
C ASP A 25 19.59 16.46 -6.03
N LYS A 26 20.57 17.33 -6.31
CA LYS A 26 20.34 18.66 -6.87
C LYS A 26 19.71 18.60 -8.27
N HIS A 27 20.18 17.71 -9.15
CA HIS A 27 19.65 17.60 -10.51
C HIS A 27 18.20 17.06 -10.49
N LEU A 28 17.92 16.11 -9.60
CA LEU A 28 16.56 15.60 -9.41
C LEU A 28 15.63 16.69 -8.85
N SER A 29 16.09 17.49 -7.89
CA SER A 29 15.31 18.61 -7.36
C SER A 29 15.06 19.71 -8.40
N GLU A 30 16.06 20.04 -9.24
CA GLU A 30 15.91 21.00 -10.34
C GLU A 30 14.92 20.55 -11.43
N ASN A 31 14.82 19.23 -11.67
CA ASN A 31 13.78 18.69 -12.54
C ASN A 31 12.38 19.01 -11.99
N GLN A 32 12.18 18.83 -10.68
CA GLN A 32 10.90 19.06 -10.01
C GLN A 32 10.59 20.56 -9.80
N SER A 33 11.59 21.43 -9.78
CA SER A 33 11.38 22.88 -9.63
C SER A 33 10.83 23.55 -10.90
N LYS A 34 10.93 22.89 -12.06
CA LYS A 34 10.49 23.44 -13.37
C LYS A 34 9.04 23.10 -13.71
N GLY A 35 8.33 22.38 -12.84
CA GLY A 35 6.96 21.94 -13.03
C GLY A 35 6.77 20.48 -12.61
N TYR A 36 5.54 19.97 -12.75
CA TYR A 36 5.23 18.57 -12.48
C TYR A 36 5.78 17.70 -13.60
N ARG A 37 6.77 16.86 -13.29
CA ARG A 37 7.39 15.92 -14.22
C ARG A 37 7.63 14.59 -13.53
N CYS A 38 7.57 13.50 -14.29
CA CYS A 38 7.87 12.14 -13.83
C CYS A 38 9.23 12.14 -13.09
N GLY A 39 9.20 11.74 -11.82
CA GLY A 39 10.36 11.80 -10.92
C GLY A 39 11.37 10.68 -11.08
N ASP A 40 11.00 9.59 -11.77
CA ASP A 40 11.86 8.45 -12.06
C ASP A 40 11.25 7.61 -13.19
N ASN A 41 12.06 6.88 -13.93
CA ASN A 41 11.60 5.98 -14.98
C ASN A 41 10.84 4.80 -14.39
N GLY A 42 9.89 4.24 -15.12
CA GLY A 42 9.21 3.04 -14.65
C GLY A 42 8.19 2.46 -15.62
N ILE A 43 7.73 1.27 -15.27
CA ILE A 43 6.58 0.59 -15.88
C ILE A 43 5.53 0.45 -14.79
N PHE A 44 4.29 0.76 -15.13
CA PHE A 44 3.16 0.82 -14.21
C PHE A 44 2.01 0.01 -14.78
N LYS A 45 1.28 -0.68 -13.91
CA LYS A 45 0.20 -1.56 -14.30
C LYS A 45 -1.04 -1.21 -13.48
N GLY A 46 -2.20 -1.29 -14.11
CA GLY A 46 -3.48 -1.26 -13.42
C GLY A 46 -4.28 -2.50 -13.81
N MET A 47 -4.78 -3.23 -12.82
CA MET A 47 -5.61 -4.41 -13.03
C MET A 47 -6.96 -4.22 -12.34
N PRO A 48 -8.09 -4.54 -13.01
CA PRO A 48 -9.39 -4.62 -12.34
C PRO A 48 -9.32 -5.62 -11.18
N LEU A 49 -9.86 -5.24 -10.03
CA LEU A 49 -9.88 -6.14 -8.88
C LEU A 49 -10.76 -7.36 -9.15
N THR A 50 -10.29 -8.53 -8.73
CA THR A 50 -11.11 -9.74 -8.72
C THR A 50 -12.05 -9.74 -7.52
N LYS A 51 -13.11 -10.57 -7.58
CA LYS A 51 -14.03 -10.75 -6.44
C LYS A 51 -13.31 -11.34 -5.23
N GLU A 52 -12.42 -12.32 -5.46
CA GLU A 52 -11.62 -12.95 -4.42
C GLU A 52 -10.71 -11.94 -3.70
N GLN A 53 -10.07 -11.03 -4.45
CA GLN A 53 -9.27 -9.94 -3.87
C GLN A 53 -10.12 -9.02 -2.99
N GLN A 54 -11.28 -8.60 -3.48
CA GLN A 54 -12.19 -7.73 -2.72
C GLN A 54 -12.69 -8.42 -1.45
N GLU A 55 -13.04 -9.71 -1.53
CA GLU A 55 -13.51 -10.52 -0.42
C GLU A 55 -12.42 -10.70 0.65
N LEU A 56 -11.21 -11.11 0.25
CA LEU A 56 -10.08 -11.24 1.17
C LEU A 56 -9.75 -9.91 1.85
N SER A 57 -9.78 -8.81 1.10
CA SER A 57 -9.52 -7.46 1.61
C SER A 57 -10.59 -7.03 2.63
N ALA A 58 -11.86 -7.38 2.40
CA ALA A 58 -12.96 -7.12 3.33
C ALA A 58 -12.84 -7.97 4.62
N ILE A 59 -12.51 -9.27 4.50
CA ILE A 59 -12.29 -10.16 5.63
C ILE A 59 -11.14 -9.65 6.51
N ALA A 60 -10.01 -9.27 5.91
CA ALA A 60 -8.86 -8.75 6.62
C ALA A 60 -9.20 -7.48 7.44
N ARG A 61 -9.95 -6.54 6.85
CA ARG A 61 -10.41 -5.32 7.55
C ARG A 61 -11.37 -5.61 8.68
N ASP A 62 -12.32 -6.52 8.45
CA ASP A 62 -13.29 -6.90 9.47
C ASP A 62 -12.57 -7.50 10.69
N ILE A 63 -11.68 -8.48 10.48
CA ILE A 63 -10.89 -9.07 11.57
C ILE A 63 -10.04 -8.01 12.27
N TYR A 64 -9.35 -7.16 11.52
CA TYR A 64 -8.51 -6.10 12.09
C TYR A 64 -9.30 -5.09 12.94
N SER A 65 -10.57 -4.86 12.62
CA SER A 65 -11.44 -3.96 13.40
C SER A 65 -11.71 -4.46 14.83
N PHE A 66 -11.66 -5.79 15.05
CA PHE A 66 -11.80 -6.40 16.37
C PHE A 66 -10.42 -6.73 16.99
N TYR A 67 -9.45 -7.07 16.16
CA TYR A 67 -8.11 -7.49 16.57
C TYR A 67 -7.04 -6.69 15.80
N PRO A 68 -6.70 -5.47 16.24
CA PRO A 68 -5.79 -4.56 15.54
C PRO A 68 -4.31 -4.95 15.75
N TYR A 69 -3.98 -6.21 15.47
CA TYR A 69 -2.67 -6.82 15.66
C TYR A 69 -2.22 -7.54 14.39
N ASP A 70 -1.02 -8.12 14.40
CA ASP A 70 -0.46 -8.84 13.24
C ASP A 70 -1.40 -9.95 12.77
N GLY A 71 -1.65 -9.96 11.46
CA GLY A 71 -2.60 -10.80 10.77
C GLY A 71 -2.15 -11.09 9.33
N LYS A 72 -2.31 -12.34 8.89
CA LYS A 72 -2.05 -12.79 7.52
C LYS A 72 -3.19 -13.68 7.07
N TYR A 73 -3.63 -13.46 5.83
CA TYR A 73 -4.83 -14.09 5.30
C TYR A 73 -4.56 -14.59 3.88
N ILE A 74 -5.09 -15.75 3.56
CA ILE A 74 -5.06 -16.32 2.22
C ILE A 74 -6.49 -16.79 1.90
N LEU A 75 -6.98 -16.41 0.74
CA LEU A 75 -8.18 -16.99 0.16
C LEU A 75 -7.77 -17.60 -1.17
N ASP A 76 -8.01 -18.91 -1.29
CA ASP A 76 -7.75 -19.70 -2.50
C ASP A 76 -9.06 -20.42 -2.84
N GLU A 77 -9.84 -19.82 -3.73
CA GLU A 77 -11.22 -20.21 -4.01
C GLU A 77 -12.07 -20.25 -2.72
N ALA A 78 -12.45 -21.44 -2.24
CA ALA A 78 -13.22 -21.62 -1.01
C ALA A 78 -12.36 -21.77 0.26
N ARG A 79 -11.04 -21.93 0.10
CA ARG A 79 -10.11 -22.20 1.21
C ARG A 79 -9.63 -20.89 1.83
N LEU A 80 -10.26 -20.51 2.94
CA LEU A 80 -9.85 -19.36 3.76
C LEU A 80 -8.88 -19.79 4.86
N ILE A 81 -7.68 -19.22 4.86
CA ILE A 81 -6.67 -19.39 5.91
C ILE A 81 -6.51 -18.07 6.64
N ILE A 82 -6.69 -18.10 7.97
CA ILE A 82 -6.58 -16.95 8.85
C ILE A 82 -5.46 -17.21 9.85
N CYS A 83 -4.47 -16.34 9.89
CA CYS A 83 -3.47 -16.31 10.94
C CYS A 83 -3.52 -14.94 11.61
N GLN A 84 -4.11 -14.85 12.81
CA GLN A 84 -4.32 -13.59 13.52
C GLN A 84 -3.78 -13.70 14.95
N SER A 85 -2.82 -12.85 15.27
CA SER A 85 -2.28 -12.74 16.62
C SER A 85 -3.27 -12.08 17.57
N ASN A 86 -3.14 -12.36 18.87
CA ASN A 86 -3.97 -11.79 19.94
C ASN A 86 -5.48 -12.07 19.77
N ALA A 87 -5.84 -13.06 18.96
CA ALA A 87 -7.20 -13.53 18.77
C ALA A 87 -7.27 -15.01 19.13
N LYS A 88 -8.30 -15.40 19.89
CA LYS A 88 -8.56 -16.82 20.15
C LYS A 88 -9.16 -17.46 18.91
N SER A 89 -8.64 -18.60 18.49
CA SER A 89 -9.15 -19.33 17.32
C SER A 89 -10.65 -19.62 17.43
N ALA A 90 -11.12 -19.95 18.64
CA ALA A 90 -12.55 -20.17 18.91
C ALA A 90 -13.42 -18.95 18.59
N LYS A 91 -12.91 -17.72 18.84
CA LYS A 91 -13.65 -16.48 18.56
C LYS A 91 -13.72 -16.15 17.08
N LEU A 92 -12.65 -16.41 16.33
CA LEU A 92 -12.69 -16.27 14.88
C LEU A 92 -13.60 -17.31 14.24
N ARG A 93 -13.65 -18.53 14.80
CA ARG A 93 -14.50 -19.62 14.31
C ARG A 93 -16.00 -19.36 14.47
N GLU A 94 -16.41 -18.49 15.40
CA GLU A 94 -17.81 -18.05 15.52
C GLU A 94 -18.31 -17.33 14.25
N LYS A 95 -17.41 -16.72 13.45
CA LYS A 95 -17.74 -16.00 12.21
C LYS A 95 -17.24 -16.70 10.95
N TYR A 96 -16.10 -17.38 11.04
CA TYR A 96 -15.41 -18.04 9.93
C TYR A 96 -15.35 -19.55 10.17
N GLU A 97 -16.52 -20.20 10.18
CA GLU A 97 -16.70 -21.57 10.67
C GLU A 97 -15.82 -22.61 9.96
N VAL A 98 -15.66 -22.47 8.65
CA VAL A 98 -14.93 -23.42 7.78
C VAL A 98 -13.48 -23.03 7.50
N ALA A 99 -12.99 -21.94 8.09
CA ALA A 99 -11.63 -21.44 7.83
C ALA A 99 -10.55 -22.25 8.58
N GLU A 100 -9.38 -22.36 7.96
CA GLU A 100 -8.15 -22.80 8.63
C GLU A 100 -7.63 -21.65 9.50
N ILE A 101 -7.95 -21.69 10.80
CA ILE A 101 -7.63 -20.62 11.74
C ILE A 101 -6.42 -21.00 12.59
N ASN A 102 -5.40 -20.14 12.59
CA ASN A 102 -4.18 -20.22 13.40
C ASN A 102 -3.63 -21.67 13.42
N PRO A 103 -3.08 -22.17 12.29
CA PRO A 103 -2.73 -23.58 12.13
C PRO A 103 -1.69 -24.10 13.15
N LEU A 104 -0.93 -23.21 13.80
CA LEU A 104 0.02 -23.54 14.87
C LEU A 104 -0.52 -23.25 16.29
N GLY A 105 -1.81 -22.94 16.42
CA GLY A 105 -2.45 -22.51 17.65
C GLY A 105 -2.45 -21.00 17.86
N ASP A 106 -3.17 -20.57 18.91
CA ASP A 106 -3.25 -19.18 19.32
C ASP A 106 -1.85 -18.62 19.64
N TRP A 107 -1.55 -17.42 19.16
CA TRP A 107 -0.23 -16.81 19.31
C TRP A 107 -0.33 -15.31 19.57
N THR A 108 0.75 -14.78 20.13
CA THR A 108 0.94 -13.35 20.37
C THR A 108 2.30 -12.96 19.82
N GLY A 109 2.43 -11.73 19.31
CA GLY A 109 3.65 -11.27 18.65
C GLY A 109 3.57 -9.81 18.21
N GLY A 110 4.59 -9.38 17.47
CA GLY A 110 4.74 -8.02 16.97
C GLY A 110 6.12 -7.84 16.33
N THR A 111 6.82 -6.75 16.65
CA THR A 111 8.14 -6.45 16.06
C THR A 111 9.27 -7.42 16.46
N ASN A 112 9.03 -8.33 17.40
CA ASN A 112 9.98 -9.32 17.88
C ASN A 112 9.94 -10.66 17.11
N VAL A 113 8.96 -10.86 16.23
CA VAL A 113 8.78 -12.15 15.52
C VAL A 113 9.30 -12.12 14.07
N ASP A 114 9.38 -10.94 13.45
CA ASP A 114 9.87 -10.77 12.07
C ASP A 114 10.36 -9.33 11.85
N THR A 115 11.36 -9.15 10.98
CA THR A 115 11.88 -7.81 10.63
C THR A 115 11.05 -7.19 9.51
N GLY A 116 10.55 -5.98 9.74
CA GLY A 116 9.81 -5.20 8.73
C GLY A 116 10.72 -4.31 7.88
N ALA A 117 10.31 -4.08 6.62
CA ALA A 117 10.85 -3.02 5.77
C ALA A 117 9.74 -2.41 4.91
N THR A 118 9.83 -1.12 4.64
CA THR A 118 8.87 -0.38 3.79
C THR A 118 8.78 -1.04 2.41
N ASN A 119 7.57 -1.10 1.83
CA ASN A 119 7.31 -1.64 0.49
C ASN A 119 7.62 -3.16 0.31
N ARG A 120 7.47 -3.97 1.36
CA ARG A 120 7.61 -5.46 1.32
C ARG A 120 6.28 -6.20 1.28
N LYS A 121 5.19 -5.51 0.92
CA LYS A 121 3.82 -6.03 0.83
C LYS A 121 3.08 -5.53 -0.42
N LEU A 122 3.82 -5.35 -1.53
CA LEU A 122 3.30 -4.79 -2.77
C LEU A 122 2.02 -5.46 -3.29
N GLY A 123 1.91 -6.79 -3.20
CA GLY A 123 0.69 -7.51 -3.60
C GLY A 123 -0.52 -7.18 -2.73
N SER A 124 -0.32 -6.98 -1.42
CA SER A 124 -1.38 -6.50 -0.52
C SER A 124 -1.71 -5.04 -0.78
N ASP A 125 -0.70 -4.24 -1.14
CA ASP A 125 -0.90 -2.81 -1.44
C ASP A 125 -1.58 -2.57 -2.80
N MET A 126 -1.38 -3.46 -3.79
CA MET A 126 -1.70 -3.18 -5.20
C MET A 126 -2.42 -4.32 -5.95
N ALA A 127 -2.74 -5.43 -5.29
CA ALA A 127 -3.31 -6.62 -5.93
C ALA A 127 -2.44 -7.07 -7.11
N ASP A 128 -3.04 -7.32 -8.28
CA ASP A 128 -2.33 -7.71 -9.51
C ASP A 128 -1.69 -6.54 -10.27
N SER A 129 -1.79 -5.31 -9.74
CA SER A 129 -1.23 -4.09 -10.32
C SER A 129 0.27 -3.92 -9.99
N VAL A 130 0.90 -4.93 -9.39
CA VAL A 130 2.31 -4.91 -9.02
C VAL A 130 3.22 -4.85 -10.26
N THR A 131 4.19 -3.92 -10.24
CA THR A 131 5.29 -3.87 -11.21
C THR A 131 6.65 -4.01 -10.52
N GLY A 132 6.94 -3.17 -9.52
CA GLY A 132 8.16 -3.26 -8.70
C GLY A 132 8.37 -2.05 -7.79
N GLY A 133 7.91 -0.87 -8.20
CA GLY A 133 7.96 0.34 -7.39
C GLY A 133 6.94 0.33 -6.25
N GLY A 134 7.40 0.57 -5.03
CA GLY A 134 6.51 0.67 -3.86
C GLY A 134 5.87 2.05 -3.67
N LEU A 135 4.71 2.07 -3.03
CA LEU A 135 3.86 3.26 -2.82
C LEU A 135 4.31 4.12 -1.63
N HIS A 136 4.86 3.49 -0.59
CA HIS A 136 5.00 4.10 0.72
C HIS A 136 6.35 4.80 0.89
N GLY A 137 6.34 5.95 1.59
CA GLY A 137 7.55 6.75 1.84
C GLY A 137 7.96 7.67 0.68
N LYS A 138 7.08 7.84 -0.32
CA LYS A 138 7.30 8.69 -1.49
C LYS A 138 6.20 9.74 -1.59
N ASP A 139 6.54 10.95 -2.03
CA ASP A 139 5.55 11.97 -2.37
C ASP A 139 4.98 11.77 -3.79
N LEU A 140 3.94 12.55 -4.14
CA LEU A 140 3.21 12.39 -5.39
C LEU A 140 4.01 12.75 -6.65
N SER A 141 5.18 13.38 -6.52
CA SER A 141 6.07 13.62 -7.66
C SER A 141 6.72 12.33 -8.18
N LYS A 142 6.63 11.22 -7.43
CA LYS A 142 7.23 9.94 -7.80
C LYS A 142 6.20 9.12 -8.55
N ALA A 143 6.56 8.70 -9.76
CA ALA A 143 5.67 7.96 -10.65
C ALA A 143 5.18 6.64 -10.03
N ASP A 144 6.01 6.01 -9.20
CA ASP A 144 5.63 4.84 -8.39
C ASP A 144 4.40 5.05 -7.52
N VAL A 145 4.06 6.29 -7.15
CA VAL A 145 2.85 6.61 -6.40
C VAL A 145 1.76 7.10 -7.36
N SER A 146 2.02 8.21 -8.04
CA SER A 146 0.99 8.92 -8.80
C SER A 146 0.53 8.15 -10.05
N VAL A 147 1.47 7.55 -10.80
CA VAL A 147 1.15 6.79 -12.01
C VAL A 147 0.55 5.43 -11.66
N ASN A 148 1.00 4.76 -10.59
CA ASN A 148 0.35 3.53 -10.12
C ASN A 148 -1.09 3.78 -9.65
N ILE A 149 -1.35 4.83 -8.86
CA ILE A 149 -2.72 5.19 -8.47
C ILE A 149 -3.55 5.50 -9.73
N TYR A 150 -3.03 6.30 -10.65
CA TYR A 150 -3.73 6.63 -11.89
C TYR A 150 -4.06 5.39 -12.74
N ALA A 151 -3.09 4.50 -12.96
CA ALA A 151 -3.26 3.27 -13.73
C ALA A 151 -4.29 2.35 -13.04
N PHE A 152 -4.20 2.19 -11.73
CA PHE A 152 -5.13 1.41 -10.93
C PHE A 152 -6.56 1.94 -11.05
N LEU A 153 -6.78 3.24 -10.83
CA LEU A 153 -8.10 3.87 -10.95
C LEU A 153 -8.65 3.78 -12.37
N LYS A 154 -7.81 3.96 -13.40
CA LYS A 154 -8.20 3.77 -14.79
C LYS A 154 -8.63 2.33 -15.07
N ALA A 155 -7.94 1.34 -14.51
CA ALA A 155 -8.32 -0.05 -14.65
C ALA A 155 -9.66 -0.36 -13.96
N GLN A 156 -9.89 0.16 -12.74
CA GLN A 156 -11.18 0.00 -12.07
C GLN A 156 -12.34 0.63 -12.85
N ARG A 157 -12.16 1.84 -13.38
CA ARG A 157 -13.20 2.53 -14.17
C ARG A 157 -13.53 1.84 -15.49
N THR A 158 -12.53 1.26 -16.14
CA THR A 158 -12.67 0.69 -17.49
C THR A 158 -12.93 -0.81 -17.52
N GLY A 159 -12.68 -1.50 -16.40
CA GLY A 159 -12.70 -2.96 -16.34
C GLY A 159 -11.62 -3.63 -17.21
N LYS A 160 -10.58 -2.90 -17.62
CA LYS A 160 -9.51 -3.38 -18.50
C LYS A 160 -8.14 -3.22 -17.85
N SER A 161 -7.21 -4.09 -18.21
CA SER A 161 -5.81 -3.94 -17.83
C SER A 161 -5.21 -2.68 -18.46
N VAL A 162 -4.45 -1.92 -17.68
CA VAL A 162 -3.72 -0.72 -18.08
C VAL A 162 -2.23 -1.00 -17.94
N SER A 163 -1.44 -0.59 -18.93
CA SER A 163 0.03 -0.64 -18.88
C SER A 163 0.57 0.70 -19.35
N LEU A 164 1.40 1.34 -18.53
CA LEU A 164 2.01 2.64 -18.79
C LEU A 164 3.51 2.56 -18.54
N CYS A 165 4.26 3.47 -19.14
CA CYS A 165 5.65 3.72 -18.77
C CYS A 165 5.94 5.23 -18.80
N CYS A 166 6.97 5.67 -18.08
CA CYS A 166 7.55 7.00 -18.26
C CYS A 166 9.06 6.95 -18.15
N ALA A 167 9.69 7.95 -18.75
CA ALA A 167 11.04 8.36 -18.47
C ALA A 167 11.05 9.50 -17.44
N ILE A 168 12.15 9.61 -16.70
CA ILE A 168 12.37 10.74 -15.81
C ILE A 168 12.32 12.06 -16.60
N GLY A 169 11.54 13.02 -16.10
CA GLY A 169 11.35 14.31 -16.74
C GLY A 169 10.14 14.40 -17.68
N ASP A 170 9.48 13.29 -18.00
CA ASP A 170 8.25 13.31 -18.81
C ASP A 170 7.18 14.19 -18.15
N ASP A 171 6.59 15.09 -18.93
CA ASP A 171 5.49 15.96 -18.49
C ASP A 171 4.11 15.45 -18.92
N THR A 172 4.06 14.37 -19.68
CA THR A 172 2.86 13.76 -20.23
C THR A 172 3.01 12.23 -20.23
N ILE A 173 2.02 11.51 -19.72
CA ILE A 173 1.95 10.05 -19.72
C ILE A 173 0.54 9.67 -20.13
N ASP A 174 0.37 8.66 -21.00
CA ASP A 174 -0.97 8.24 -21.47
C ASP A 174 -1.75 9.37 -22.20
N GLY A 175 -1.03 10.33 -22.80
CA GLY A 175 -1.61 11.54 -23.37
C GLY A 175 -2.17 12.52 -22.34
N VAL A 176 -1.94 12.29 -21.05
CA VAL A 176 -2.40 13.11 -19.93
C VAL A 176 -1.22 13.87 -19.32
N PRO A 177 -1.33 15.19 -19.10
CA PRO A 177 -0.31 15.94 -18.38
C PRO A 177 -0.02 15.34 -17.01
N TYR A 178 1.25 15.26 -16.63
CA TYR A 178 1.70 14.67 -15.37
C TYR A 178 1.10 15.40 -14.16
N SER A 179 0.88 16.71 -14.26
CA SER A 179 0.17 17.49 -13.24
C SER A 179 -1.26 16.99 -12.97
N GLU A 180 -1.98 16.55 -14.00
CA GLU A 180 -3.34 16.01 -13.84
C GLU A 180 -3.32 14.59 -13.26
N ILE A 181 -2.30 13.79 -13.58
CA ILE A 181 -2.05 12.49 -12.92
C ILE A 181 -1.78 12.69 -11.43
N VAL A 182 -0.90 13.63 -11.07
CA VAL A 182 -0.60 13.99 -9.69
C VAL A 182 -1.84 14.49 -8.96
N LYS A 183 -2.67 15.30 -9.62
CA LYS A 183 -3.93 15.80 -9.07
C LYS A 183 -4.92 14.68 -8.78
N GLN A 184 -5.15 13.76 -9.73
CA GLN A 184 -6.02 12.60 -9.50
C GLN A 184 -5.51 11.72 -8.36
N ALA A 185 -4.20 11.51 -8.27
CA ALA A 185 -3.60 10.77 -7.16
C ALA A 185 -3.81 11.50 -5.83
N LYS A 186 -3.67 12.82 -5.79
CA LYS A 186 -3.94 13.64 -4.58
C LYS A 186 -5.40 13.54 -4.15
N GLU A 187 -6.34 13.68 -5.07
CA GLU A 187 -7.77 13.57 -4.81
C GLU A 187 -8.12 12.20 -4.23
N TYR A 188 -7.56 11.13 -4.80
CA TYR A 188 -7.71 9.78 -4.27
C TYR A 188 -7.13 9.65 -2.85
N ILE A 189 -5.88 10.06 -2.64
CA ILE A 189 -5.25 10.03 -1.31
C ILE A 189 -6.05 10.83 -0.28
N ASP A 190 -6.62 11.97 -0.65
CA ASP A 190 -7.44 12.76 0.26
C ASP A 190 -8.76 12.05 0.59
N SER A 191 -9.42 11.45 -0.43
CA SER A 191 -10.68 10.73 -0.25
C SER A 191 -10.60 9.54 0.70
N ILE A 192 -9.43 8.90 0.79
CA ILE A 192 -9.19 7.77 1.71
C ILE A 192 -8.76 8.23 3.12
N GLY A 193 -8.51 9.53 3.33
CA GLY A 193 -8.09 10.09 4.61
C GLY A 193 -6.58 10.36 4.75
N GLY A 194 -5.87 10.47 3.62
CA GLY A 194 -4.46 10.85 3.55
C GLY A 194 -3.48 9.67 3.53
N PHE A 195 -2.19 9.99 3.41
CA PHE A 195 -1.12 8.98 3.29
C PHE A 195 -1.04 7.97 4.44
N GLU A 196 -1.44 8.36 5.65
CA GLU A 196 -1.43 7.43 6.78
C GLU A 196 -2.50 6.35 6.62
N LYS A 197 -3.73 6.73 6.20
CA LYS A 197 -4.77 5.76 5.87
C LYS A 197 -4.46 4.95 4.63
N PHE A 198 -3.80 5.56 3.65
CA PHE A 198 -3.27 4.83 2.51
C PHE A 198 -2.27 3.75 2.91
N ALA A 199 -1.41 4.01 3.90
CA ALA A 199 -0.41 3.06 4.36
C ALA A 199 -1.00 1.87 5.12
N GLU A 200 -2.26 1.94 5.58
CA GLU A 200 -2.93 0.81 6.24
C GLU A 200 -3.36 -0.26 5.22
N TRP A 201 -3.78 0.14 4.02
CA TRP A 201 -4.52 -0.75 3.10
C TRP A 201 -4.11 -0.68 1.63
N GLY A 202 -3.23 0.24 1.25
CA GLY A 202 -2.86 0.45 -0.15
C GLY A 202 -4.06 0.88 -1.00
N LEU A 203 -4.19 0.30 -2.18
CA LEU A 203 -5.11 0.75 -3.24
C LEU A 203 -6.55 0.21 -3.11
N PHE A 204 -6.80 -0.85 -2.31
CA PHE A 204 -8.09 -1.56 -2.34
C PHE A 204 -8.51 -2.19 -1.02
#